data_AF-A0A238HHC0-F1
#
_entry.id   AF-A0A238HHC0-F1
#
_cell.length_a   1.000
_cell.length_b   1.000
_cell.length_c   1.000
_cell.angle_alpha   90.00
_cell.angle_beta   90.00
_cell.angle_gamma   90.00
#
_symmetry.space_group_name_H-M   'P 1'
#
loop_
_entity.id
_entity.type
_entity.pdbx_description
1 polymer ?
#
loop_
_entity_poly.entity_id
_entity_poly.type
_entity_poly.pdbx_seq_one_letter_code
_entity_poly.pdbx_strand_id
1 'polypeptide(L)'
;MADTRVPELVADLEAQAVACLMENVPTLDGQTATIISKKLSQHLSCNWGGQLIYFPKNQGGELDERDKQIYAEFDGKNHQELARKYNLAVQRI
;
A
#
# COMPACT_ATOMS: atom_id res chain seq x y z
N MET A 1 25.87 -7.52 27.98
CA MET A 1 24.40 -7.38 27.94
C MET A 1 24.07 -6.92 26.54
N ALA A 2 23.48 -7.80 25.72
CA ALA A 2 23.02 -7.40 24.40
C ALA A 2 21.94 -6.33 24.61
N ASP A 3 22.09 -5.22 23.89
CA ASP A 3 21.19 -4.09 23.94
C ASP A 3 19.78 -4.54 23.48
N THR A 4 18.86 -4.70 24.44
CA THR A 4 17.49 -5.21 24.20
C THR A 4 16.58 -4.16 23.55
N ARG A 5 17.13 -3.04 23.06
CA ARG A 5 16.36 -1.99 22.42
C ARG A 5 15.89 -2.46 21.05
N VAL A 6 14.57 -2.46 20.86
CA VAL A 6 13.95 -2.65 19.54
C VAL A 6 14.49 -1.55 18.62
N PRO A 7 14.98 -1.88 17.42
CA PRO A 7 15.44 -0.87 16.47
C PRO A 7 14.35 0.17 16.22
N GLU A 8 14.71 1.45 16.14
CA GLU A 8 13.75 2.56 16.02
C GLU A 8 12.76 2.35 14.87
N LEU A 9 13.25 1.91 13.70
CA LEU A 9 12.41 1.60 12.54
C LEU A 9 11.38 0.50 12.81
N VAL A 10 11.74 -0.52 13.60
CA VAL A 10 10.82 -1.62 13.95
C VAL A 10 9.77 -1.13 14.95
N ALA A 11 10.17 -0.28 15.90
CA ALA A 11 9.23 0.34 16.84
C ALA A 11 8.25 1.28 16.13
N ASP A 12 8.73 2.08 15.16
CA ASP A 12 7.87 2.94 14.35
C ASP A 12 6.94 2.11 13.45
N LEU A 13 7.44 1.04 12.81
CA LEU A 13 6.60 0.10 12.05
C LEU A 13 5.46 -0.48 12.89
N GLU A 14 5.72 -0.89 14.14
CA GLU A 14 4.68 -1.33 15.07
C GLU A 14 3.64 -0.23 15.31
N ALA A 15 4.08 1.01 15.58
CA ALA A 15 3.19 2.12 15.86
C ALA A 15 2.33 2.51 14.64
N GLN A 16 2.92 2.57 13.44
CA GLN A 16 2.22 2.85 12.19
C GLN A 16 1.18 1.76 11.87
N ALA A 17 1.52 0.49 12.10
CA ALA A 17 0.60 -0.62 11.91
C ALA A 17 -0.60 -0.54 12.88
N VAL A 18 -0.38 -0.17 14.15
CA VAL A 18 -1.48 0.07 15.10
C VAL A 18 -2.37 1.20 14.62
N ALA A 19 -1.81 2.35 14.24
CA ALA A 19 -2.58 3.50 13.77
C ALA A 19 -3.44 3.13 12.54
N CYS A 20 -2.84 2.47 11.55
CA CYS A 20 -3.55 2.01 10.35
C CYS A 20 -4.70 1.04 10.67
N LEU A 21 -4.47 0.06 11.56
CA LEU A 21 -5.50 -0.89 11.97
C LEU A 21 -6.66 -0.20 12.69
N MET A 22 -6.35 0.72 13.62
CA MET A 22 -7.37 1.47 14.37
C MET A 22 -8.19 2.40 13.48
N GLU A 23 -7.58 2.95 12.43
CA GLU A 23 -8.27 3.83 11.46
C GLU A 23 -9.19 3.04 10.52
N ASN A 24 -8.77 1.85 10.07
CA ASN A 24 -9.43 1.13 8.98
C ASN A 24 -10.30 -0.04 9.45
N VAL A 25 -10.21 -0.48 10.71
CA VAL A 25 -10.97 -1.61 11.25
C VAL A 25 -11.72 -1.20 12.53
N PRO A 26 -12.94 -0.62 12.41
CA PRO A 26 -13.66 -0.03 13.53
C PRO A 26 -14.05 -0.99 14.66
N THR A 27 -14.11 -2.29 14.36
CA THR A 27 -14.48 -3.34 15.33
C THR A 27 -13.29 -3.87 16.13
N LEU A 28 -12.07 -3.45 15.79
CA LEU A 28 -10.85 -3.92 16.44
C LEU A 28 -10.54 -3.08 17.68
N ASP A 29 -10.25 -3.75 18.80
CA ASP A 29 -9.79 -3.08 20.01
C ASP A 29 -8.28 -2.80 19.98
N GLY A 30 -7.84 -1.81 20.74
CA GLY A 30 -6.44 -1.37 20.76
C GLY A 30 -5.44 -2.42 21.26
N GLN A 31 -5.85 -3.33 22.15
CA GLN A 31 -4.96 -4.40 22.61
C GLN A 31 -4.72 -5.41 21.49
N THR A 32 -5.78 -5.84 20.81
CA THR A 32 -5.69 -6.74 19.66
C THR A 32 -4.88 -6.11 18.52
N ALA A 33 -5.10 -4.81 18.22
CA ALA A 33 -4.32 -4.08 17.22
C ALA A 33 -2.81 -4.07 17.55
N THR A 34 -2.46 -3.85 18.82
CA THR A 34 -1.07 -3.88 19.30
C THR A 34 -0.45 -5.26 19.15
N ILE A 35 -1.17 -6.33 19.50
CA ILE A 35 -0.69 -7.71 19.37
C ILE A 35 -0.42 -8.07 17.91
N ILE A 36 -1.36 -7.72 17.01
CA ILE A 36 -1.21 -7.96 15.57
C ILE A 36 0.00 -7.21 15.03
N SER A 37 0.17 -5.94 15.40
CA SER A 37 1.25 -5.07 14.91
C SER A 37 2.64 -5.57 15.35
N LYS A 38 2.76 -6.08 16.58
CA LYS A 38 3.99 -6.73 17.06
C LYS A 38 4.33 -7.98 16.26
N LYS A 39 3.33 -8.85 16.02
CA LYS A 39 3.52 -10.07 15.21
C LYS A 39 3.91 -9.73 13.77
N LEU A 40 3.29 -8.72 13.19
CA LEU A 40 3.62 -8.22 11.85
C LEU A 40 5.07 -7.74 11.80
N SER A 41 5.47 -6.87 12.71
CA SER A 41 6.81 -6.27 12.72
C SER A 41 7.90 -7.31 12.97
N GLN A 42 7.65 -8.31 13.83
CA GLN A 42 8.52 -9.48 13.98
C GLN A 42 8.62 -10.29 12.69
N HIS A 43 7.49 -10.56 12.03
CA HIS A 43 7.48 -11.32 10.77
C HIS A 43 8.30 -10.63 9.68
N LEU A 44 8.11 -9.32 9.51
CA LEU A 44 8.86 -8.53 8.52
C LEU A 44 10.34 -8.45 8.87
N SER A 45 10.68 -8.25 10.15
CA SER A 45 12.07 -8.21 10.60
C SER A 45 12.78 -9.55 10.40
N CYS A 46 12.11 -10.68 10.62
CA CYS A 46 12.66 -12.01 10.37
C CYS A 46 12.89 -12.29 8.89
N ASN A 47 12.00 -11.83 8.02
CA ASN A 47 12.05 -12.15 6.58
C ASN A 47 12.93 -11.19 5.78
N TRP A 48 12.98 -9.92 6.17
CA TRP A 48 13.66 -8.86 5.42
C TRP A 48 14.83 -8.24 6.19
N GLY A 49 15.10 -8.71 7.41
CA GLY A 49 16.23 -8.25 8.21
C GLY A 49 17.55 -8.32 7.45
N GLY A 50 18.31 -7.22 7.47
CA GLY A 50 19.59 -7.11 6.77
C GLY A 50 19.50 -6.70 5.29
N GLN A 51 18.28 -6.54 4.74
CA GLN A 51 18.09 -6.03 3.38
C GLN A 51 17.95 -4.50 3.35
N LEU A 52 18.33 -3.89 2.22
CA LEU A 52 18.03 -2.49 1.92
C LEU A 52 16.63 -2.42 1.27
N ILE A 53 15.63 -1.98 2.03
CA ILE A 53 14.25 -1.88 1.56
C ILE A 53 13.95 -0.44 1.11
N TYR A 54 13.55 -0.29 -0.15
CA TYR A 54 13.06 0.97 -0.70
C TYR A 54 11.55 0.90 -0.91
N PHE A 55 10.80 1.84 -0.32
CA PHE A 55 9.38 2.01 -0.57
C PHE A 55 9.18 3.04 -1.70
N PRO A 56 8.84 2.61 -2.93
CA PRO A 56 8.57 3.55 -4.01
C PRO A 56 7.34 4.40 -3.67
N LYS A 57 7.40 5.70 -3.98
CA LYS A 57 6.20 6.53 -4.00
C LYS A 57 5.29 5.97 -5.08
N ASN A 58 4.13 5.47 -4.70
CA ASN A 58 3.17 4.86 -5.61
C ASN A 58 2.46 5.91 -6.48
N GLN A 59 3.21 6.71 -7.26
CA GLN A 59 2.67 7.79 -8.09
C GLN A 59 1.89 7.27 -9.32
N GLY A 60 1.88 5.96 -9.58
CA GLY A 60 1.17 5.37 -10.72
C GLY A 60 0.55 3.98 -10.48
N GLY A 61 0.51 3.48 -9.24
CA GLY A 61 -0.01 2.13 -8.97
C GLY A 61 -1.45 2.08 -8.46
N GLU A 62 -2.06 3.21 -8.13
CA GLU A 62 -3.52 3.32 -8.27
C GLU A 62 -3.76 3.71 -9.73
N LEU A 63 -4.04 2.71 -10.59
CA LEU A 63 -4.83 3.01 -11.77
C LEU A 63 -6.10 3.65 -11.24
N ASP A 64 -6.29 4.92 -11.58
CA ASP A 64 -7.51 5.65 -11.24
C ASP A 64 -8.69 4.78 -11.72
N GLU A 65 -9.83 4.86 -11.05
CA GLU A 65 -10.97 4.00 -11.40
C GLU A 65 -11.36 4.19 -12.88
N ARG A 66 -11.10 5.39 -13.41
CA ARG A 66 -11.16 5.71 -14.84
C ARG A 66 -10.25 4.83 -15.70
N ASP A 67 -8.98 4.66 -15.32
CA ASP A 67 -7.99 3.94 -16.13
C ASP A 67 -8.30 2.43 -16.14
N LYS A 68 -8.84 1.88 -15.04
CA LYS A 68 -9.38 0.50 -15.02
C LYS A 68 -10.57 0.33 -15.98
N GLN A 69 -11.47 1.32 -16.02
CA GLN A 69 -12.63 1.30 -16.92
C GLN A 69 -12.20 1.43 -18.38
N ILE A 70 -11.25 2.33 -18.69
CA ILE A 70 -10.65 2.44 -20.03
C ILE A 70 -10.06 1.10 -20.47
N TYR A 71 -9.30 0.43 -19.59
CA TYR A 71 -8.74 -0.89 -19.90
C TYR A 71 -9.81 -1.96 -20.14
N ALA A 72 -10.89 -1.97 -19.35
CA ALA A 72 -11.98 -2.95 -19.51
C ALA A 72 -12.80 -2.74 -20.78
N GLU A 73 -12.94 -1.49 -21.25
CA GLU A 73 -13.69 -1.13 -22.46
C GLU A 73 -12.85 -1.17 -23.74
N PHE A 74 -11.54 -1.38 -23.62
CA PHE A 74 -10.63 -1.38 -24.75
C PHE A 74 -10.76 -2.65 -25.60
N ASP A 75 -11.02 -2.48 -26.90
CA ASP A 75 -11.21 -3.60 -27.86
C ASP A 75 -10.00 -3.80 -28.79
N GLY A 76 -8.91 -3.06 -28.57
CA GLY A 76 -7.70 -3.07 -29.38
C GLY A 76 -7.66 -1.99 -30.48
N LYS A 77 -8.80 -1.35 -30.82
CA LYS A 77 -8.90 -0.40 -31.93
C LYS A 77 -9.67 0.89 -31.59
N ASN A 78 -10.46 0.90 -30.52
CA ASN A 78 -11.36 1.99 -30.13
C ASN A 78 -10.71 3.18 -29.39
N HIS A 79 -9.40 3.43 -29.55
CA HIS A 79 -8.68 4.52 -28.85
C HIS A 79 -9.34 5.90 -29.01
N GLN A 80 -9.81 6.22 -30.23
CA GLN A 80 -10.47 7.51 -30.53
C GLN A 80 -11.82 7.65 -29.81
N GLU A 81 -12.56 6.55 -29.69
CA GLU A 81 -13.87 6.52 -29.02
C GLU A 81 -13.69 6.69 -27.51
N LEU A 82 -12.73 5.98 -26.92
CA LEU A 82 -12.39 6.10 -25.50
C LEU A 82 -11.86 7.51 -25.17
N ALA A 83 -10.99 8.07 -26.02
CA ALA A 83 -10.47 9.44 -25.86
C ALA A 83 -11.62 10.47 -25.76
N ARG A 84 -12.61 10.34 -26.66
CA ARG A 84 -13.79 11.21 -26.65
C ARG A 84 -14.70 10.93 -25.44
N LYS A 85 -14.92 9.67 -25.08
CA LYS A 85 -15.78 9.27 -23.96
C LYS A 85 -15.26 9.80 -22.62
N TYR A 86 -13.96 9.71 -22.38
CA TYR A 86 -13.32 10.11 -21.13
C TYR A 86 -12.75 11.54 -21.16
N ASN A 87 -12.95 12.28 -22.25
CA ASN A 87 -12.43 13.64 -22.46
C ASN A 87 -10.90 13.72 -22.24
N LEU A 88 -10.17 12.80 -22.87
CA LEU A 88 -8.73 12.69 -22.81
C LEU A 88 -8.12 12.84 -24.20
N ALA A 89 -6.83 13.18 -24.26
CA ALA A 89 -6.07 13.05 -25.50
C ALA A 89 -5.85 11.57 -25.83
N VAL A 90 -5.77 11.22 -27.12
CA VAL A 90 -5.56 9.82 -27.58
C VAL A 90 -4.28 9.20 -27.01
N GLN A 91 -3.24 10.00 -26.76
CA GLN A 91 -1.99 9.53 -26.13
C GLN A 91 -2.18 9.06 -24.66
N ARG A 92 -3.29 9.44 -24.02
CA ARG A 92 -3.63 9.10 -22.64
C ARG A 92 -4.62 7.94 -22.53
N ILE A 93 -5.00 7.36 -23.67
CA ILE A 93 -5.75 6.10 -23.78
C ILE A 93 -4.76 4.98 -24.03
#